data_AF-V5GX23-F1
#
_entry.id   AF-V5GX23-F1
#
_cell.length_a   1.000
_cell.length_b   1.000
_cell.length_c   1.000
_cell.angle_alpha   90.00
_cell.angle_beta   90.00
_cell.angle_gamma   90.00
#
_symmetry.space_group_name_H-M   'P 1'
#
loop_
_entity.id
_entity.type
_entity.pdbx_description
1 polymer ?
#
loop_
_entity_poly.entity_id
_entity_poly.type
_entity_poly.pdbx_seq_one_letter_code
_entity_poly.pdbx_strand_id
1 'polypeptide(L)'
;MMQSLQMASFLMAVCHTVVVVQDWFADPNFLRFVLSAEMLKPATSSGSHDSGLTNEDVAESFPHMVFVQNKCTRGDFSPENVDVMKETLEAIFAKSRLKCKGQISMNGSLKKEEQSFNLFLIPKRLSEQEEKRRSEGEPPGFQDGGRLDHLASSFMLQVLGMPRPHLTHTTLTEKNWFHYSARLWETVKKSTLFLEYSRLLP
;
A
#
# COMPACT_ATOMS: atom_id res chain seq x y z
N MET A 1 0.12 -6.14 -18.74
CA MET A 1 1.20 -5.88 -17.76
C MET A 1 1.74 -4.44 -17.85
N MET A 2 2.09 -3.96 -19.04
CA MET A 2 2.60 -2.58 -19.25
C MET A 2 1.71 -1.49 -18.62
N GLN A 3 0.44 -1.45 -19.01
CA GLN A 3 -0.52 -0.46 -18.50
C GLN A 3 -0.69 -0.54 -16.97
N SER A 4 -0.63 -1.76 -16.41
CA SER A 4 -0.71 -1.99 -14.97
C SER A 4 0.49 -1.39 -14.23
N LEU A 5 1.71 -1.57 -14.76
CA LEU A 5 2.92 -0.98 -14.20
C LEU A 5 2.87 0.55 -14.28
N GLN A 6 2.49 1.10 -15.43
CA GLN A 6 2.32 2.55 -15.60
C GLN A 6 1.34 3.12 -14.57
N MET A 7 0.21 2.47 -14.35
CA MET A 7 -0.77 2.90 -13.36
C MET A 7 -0.22 2.79 -11.94
N ALA A 8 0.41 1.67 -11.58
CA ALA A 8 0.97 1.47 -10.25
C ALA A 8 2.07 2.49 -9.92
N SER A 9 3.01 2.70 -10.84
CA SER A 9 4.07 3.70 -10.72
C SER A 9 3.52 5.12 -10.62
N PHE A 10 2.47 5.44 -11.39
CA PHE A 10 1.78 6.72 -11.30
C PHE A 10 1.13 6.93 -9.92
N LEU A 11 0.36 5.96 -9.44
CA LEU A 11 -0.28 6.02 -8.12
C LEU A 11 0.75 6.18 -7.00
N MET A 12 1.87 5.46 -7.07
CA MET A 12 2.98 5.60 -6.11
C MET A 12 3.62 7.00 -6.13
N ALA A 13 3.48 7.77 -7.21
CA ALA A 13 4.07 9.10 -7.33
C ALA A 13 3.11 10.24 -6.94
N VAL A 14 1.79 10.00 -6.91
CA VAL A 14 0.78 11.05 -6.66
C VAL A 14 -0.07 10.81 -5.41
N CYS A 15 0.00 9.63 -4.81
CA CYS A 15 -0.77 9.27 -3.62
C CYS A 15 0.12 9.30 -2.36
N HIS A 16 -0.49 9.68 -1.23
CA HIS A 16 0.17 9.58 0.08
C HIS A 16 0.17 8.15 0.61
N THR A 17 -0.89 7.39 0.33
CA THR A 17 -1.09 6.01 0.75
C THR A 17 -1.59 5.18 -0.42
N VAL A 18 -1.03 3.99 -0.62
CA VAL A 18 -1.47 3.01 -1.62
C VAL A 18 -1.85 1.72 -0.89
N VAL A 19 -3.10 1.30 -1.08
CA VAL A 19 -3.62 0.05 -0.50
C VAL A 19 -3.44 -1.08 -1.52
N VAL A 20 -2.76 -2.12 -1.09
CA VAL A 20 -2.40 -3.30 -1.87
C VAL A 20 -3.23 -4.47 -1.35
N VAL A 21 -4.20 -4.92 -2.15
CA VAL A 21 -5.17 -5.95 -1.74
C VAL A 21 -4.84 -7.29 -2.40
N GLN A 22 -4.78 -8.36 -1.61
CA GLN A 22 -4.57 -9.73 -2.07
C GLN A 22 -5.62 -10.68 -1.49
N ASP A 23 -6.15 -11.60 -2.30
CA ASP A 23 -7.11 -12.62 -1.83
C ASP A 23 -6.42 -13.91 -1.37
N TRP A 24 -5.19 -14.17 -1.82
CA TRP A 24 -4.36 -15.33 -1.45
C TRP A 24 -2.95 -14.88 -1.08
N PHE A 25 -2.41 -15.45 0.00
CA PHE A 25 -1.06 -15.14 0.48
C PHE A 25 -0.14 -16.35 0.30
N ALA A 26 1.10 -16.23 -0.20
CA ALA A 26 1.73 -15.08 -0.84
C ALA A 26 1.79 -15.29 -2.36
N ASP A 27 1.47 -14.28 -3.16
CA ASP A 27 1.72 -14.28 -4.62
C ASP A 27 3.04 -13.57 -4.94
N PRO A 28 4.14 -14.30 -5.25
CA PRO A 28 5.43 -13.68 -5.49
C PRO A 28 5.45 -12.82 -6.76
N ASN A 29 4.63 -13.14 -7.76
CA ASN A 29 4.58 -12.36 -9.00
C ASN A 29 3.95 -11.00 -8.75
N PHE A 30 2.91 -10.96 -7.92
CA PHE A 30 2.29 -9.71 -7.52
C PHE A 30 3.21 -8.85 -6.66
N LEU A 31 3.92 -9.45 -5.69
CA LEU A 31 4.87 -8.70 -4.86
C LEU A 31 6.06 -8.17 -5.67
N ARG A 32 6.58 -8.95 -6.62
CA ARG A 32 7.58 -8.48 -7.60
C ARG A 32 7.03 -7.35 -8.47
N PHE A 33 5.78 -7.42 -8.88
CA PHE A 33 5.12 -6.34 -9.64
C PHE A 33 5.11 -5.03 -8.84
N VAL A 34 4.81 -5.06 -7.53
CA VAL A 34 4.85 -3.86 -6.67
C VAL A 34 6.27 -3.27 -6.62
N LEU A 35 7.29 -4.10 -6.41
CA LEU A 35 8.70 -3.66 -6.42
C LEU A 35 9.14 -3.13 -7.81
N SER A 36 8.62 -3.71 -8.89
CA SER A 36 8.88 -3.24 -10.25
C SER A 36 8.27 -1.86 -10.49
N ALA A 37 7.06 -1.64 -9.97
CA ALA A 37 6.39 -0.34 -10.05
C ALA A 37 7.14 0.75 -9.27
N GLU A 38 7.75 0.39 -8.13
CA GLU A 38 8.62 1.30 -7.36
C GLU A 38 9.82 1.76 -8.20
N MET A 39 10.52 0.83 -8.87
CA MET A 39 11.68 1.15 -9.71
C MET A 39 11.34 2.04 -10.91
N LEU A 40 10.11 1.91 -11.45
CA LEU A 40 9.64 2.65 -12.62
C LEU A 40 8.89 3.94 -12.25
N LYS A 41 8.76 4.24 -10.95
CA LYS A 41 8.17 5.48 -10.47
C LYS A 41 8.96 6.67 -11.05
N PRO A 42 8.30 7.66 -11.69
CA PRO A 42 8.99 8.84 -12.17
C PRO A 42 9.64 9.60 -11.00
N ALA A 43 10.86 10.09 -11.22
CA ALA A 43 11.51 11.00 -10.29
C ALA A 43 10.69 12.29 -10.20
N THR A 44 10.38 12.72 -8.98
CA THR A 44 9.69 13.98 -8.71
C THR A 44 10.70 15.12 -8.74
N SER A 45 11.47 15.28 -9.83
CA SER A 45 12.31 16.46 -9.99
C SER A 45 11.38 17.64 -10.25
N SER A 46 11.28 18.57 -9.29
CA SER A 46 10.70 19.88 -9.54
C SER A 46 11.52 20.55 -10.64
N GLY A 47 10.96 20.64 -11.84
CA GLY A 47 11.53 21.48 -12.88
C GLY A 47 11.43 22.94 -12.43
N SER A 48 12.53 23.48 -11.92
CA SER A 48 12.82 24.91 -11.92
C SER A 48 14.17 25.08 -12.60
N HIS A 49 14.14 25.49 -13.87
CA HIS A 49 15.14 26.40 -14.37
C HIS A 49 15.15 27.58 -13.38
N ASP A 50 16.32 27.92 -12.85
CA ASP A 50 16.56 29.02 -11.89
C ASP A 50 16.61 28.63 -10.40
N SER A 51 17.74 28.03 -9.99
CA SER A 51 18.49 28.41 -8.78
C SER A 51 19.66 27.42 -8.62
N GLY A 52 20.87 27.95 -8.47
CA GLY A 52 22.10 27.18 -8.25
C GLY A 52 22.18 26.50 -6.89
N LEU A 53 21.15 25.73 -6.53
CA LEU A 53 21.17 24.80 -5.42
C LEU A 53 21.58 23.44 -5.98
N THR A 54 22.63 22.87 -5.40
CA THR A 54 23.12 21.52 -5.71
C THR A 54 21.95 20.53 -5.70
N ASN A 55 21.87 19.71 -6.75
CA ASN A 55 20.83 18.71 -7.05
C ASN A 55 20.61 17.61 -5.97
N GLU A 56 21.08 17.79 -4.73
CA GLU A 56 21.23 16.72 -3.74
C GLU A 56 20.11 16.65 -2.68
N ASP A 57 19.26 17.67 -2.52
CA ASP A 57 18.23 17.70 -1.45
C ASP A 57 16.77 17.66 -1.95
N VAL A 58 16.53 17.14 -3.16
CA VAL A 58 15.16 16.80 -3.58
C VAL A 58 14.80 15.44 -3.00
N ALA A 59 14.37 15.43 -1.74
CA ALA A 59 13.94 14.21 -1.05
C ALA A 59 12.81 13.54 -1.84
N GLU A 60 13.13 12.42 -2.47
CA GLU A 60 12.19 11.64 -3.25
C GLU A 60 11.06 11.13 -2.33
N SER A 61 9.82 11.53 -2.62
CA SER A 61 8.67 11.16 -1.79
C SER A 61 8.21 9.74 -2.11
N PHE A 62 8.19 8.86 -1.09
CA PHE A 62 7.63 7.52 -1.16
C PHE A 62 6.28 7.44 -0.43
N PRO A 63 5.28 6.76 -1.03
CA PRO A 63 3.98 6.58 -0.42
C PRO A 63 4.05 5.60 0.75
N HIS A 64 3.07 5.70 1.64
CA HIS A 64 2.77 4.65 2.59
C HIS A 64 2.11 3.47 1.88
N MET A 65 2.64 2.27 2.13
CA MET A 65 2.07 1.03 1.59
C MET A 65 1.30 0.32 2.70
N VAL A 66 0.11 -0.14 2.34
CA VAL A 66 -0.80 -0.83 3.24
C VAL A 66 -1.23 -2.13 2.57
N PHE A 67 -0.84 -3.26 3.15
CA PHE A 67 -1.13 -4.58 2.61
C PHE A 67 -2.38 -5.12 3.28
N VAL A 68 -3.36 -5.50 2.47
CA VAL A 68 -4.65 -6.02 2.90
C VAL A 68 -4.79 -7.44 2.41
N GLN A 69 -4.79 -8.38 3.33
CA GLN A 69 -5.15 -9.76 3.03
C GLN A 69 -6.67 -9.89 3.13
N ASN A 70 -7.32 -9.94 1.98
CA ASN A 70 -8.76 -10.04 1.84
C ASN A 70 -9.23 -11.50 1.85
N LYS A 71 -10.53 -11.71 2.10
CA LYS A 71 -11.18 -13.02 2.13
C LYS A 71 -10.53 -14.02 3.10
N CYS A 72 -9.94 -13.52 4.18
CA CYS A 72 -9.32 -14.37 5.20
C CYS A 72 -10.33 -15.34 5.80
N THR A 73 -9.87 -16.56 6.02
CA THR A 73 -10.51 -17.62 6.80
C THR A 73 -10.05 -17.54 8.25
N ARG A 74 -10.69 -18.30 9.16
CA ARG A 74 -10.35 -18.26 10.59
C ARG A 74 -8.88 -18.60 10.87
N GLY A 75 -8.29 -19.54 10.12
CA GLY A 75 -6.89 -19.94 10.32
C GLY A 75 -5.90 -18.82 10.05
N ASP A 76 -6.23 -17.91 9.13
CA ASP A 76 -5.35 -16.81 8.73
C ASP A 76 -5.15 -15.77 9.86
N PHE A 77 -6.10 -15.67 10.79
CA PHE A 77 -6.02 -14.73 11.93
C PHE A 77 -5.25 -15.28 13.13
N SER A 78 -4.75 -16.51 13.06
CA SER A 78 -3.87 -17.04 14.11
C SER A 78 -2.59 -16.18 14.18
N PRO A 79 -2.07 -15.87 15.39
CA PRO A 79 -0.88 -15.04 15.53
C PRO A 79 0.32 -15.57 14.72
N GLU A 80 0.52 -16.89 14.75
CA GLU A 80 1.59 -17.56 13.98
C GLU A 80 1.50 -17.28 12.48
N ASN A 81 0.31 -17.41 11.88
CA ASN A 81 0.13 -17.14 10.45
C ASN A 81 0.31 -15.65 10.13
N VAL A 82 -0.18 -14.74 10.98
CA VAL A 82 0.01 -13.30 10.81
C VAL A 82 1.49 -12.92 10.88
N ASP A 83 2.24 -13.51 11.81
CA ASP A 83 3.67 -13.27 11.96
C ASP A 83 4.45 -13.79 10.75
N VAL A 84 4.15 -15.00 10.26
CA VAL A 84 4.72 -15.55 9.02
C VAL A 84 4.43 -14.63 7.82
N MET A 85 3.22 -14.08 7.71
CA MET A 85 2.86 -13.13 6.66
C MET A 85 3.71 -11.85 6.75
N LYS A 86 3.84 -11.28 7.96
CA LYS A 86 4.65 -10.08 8.20
C LYS A 86 6.11 -10.32 7.88
N GLU A 87 6.72 -11.40 8.38
CA GLU A 87 8.12 -11.76 8.14
C GLU A 87 8.41 -11.94 6.65
N THR A 88 7.51 -12.62 5.93
CA THR A 88 7.63 -12.81 4.48
C THR A 88 7.63 -11.47 3.74
N LEU A 89 6.71 -10.58 4.08
CA LEU A 89 6.63 -9.25 3.49
C LEU A 89 7.86 -8.39 3.85
N GLU A 90 8.33 -8.47 5.09
CA GLU A 90 9.53 -7.78 5.54
C GLU A 90 10.78 -8.23 4.77
N ALA A 91 10.94 -9.53 4.57
CA ALA A 91 12.06 -10.07 3.79
C ALA A 91 12.02 -9.59 2.33
N ILE A 92 10.84 -9.57 1.70
CA ILE A 92 10.66 -9.16 0.31
C ILE A 92 10.93 -7.66 0.12
N PHE A 93 10.45 -6.83 1.06
CA PHE A 93 10.56 -5.36 0.98
C PHE A 93 11.76 -4.78 1.74
N ALA A 94 12.68 -5.61 2.24
CA ALA A 94 13.82 -5.17 3.05
C ALA A 94 14.71 -4.10 2.37
N LYS A 95 14.77 -4.10 1.04
CA LYS A 95 15.55 -3.14 0.23
C LYS A 95 14.69 -2.06 -0.44
N SER A 96 13.37 -2.09 -0.21
CA SER A 96 12.44 -1.11 -0.77
C SER A 96 12.53 0.20 0.00
N ARG A 97 12.32 1.32 -0.69
CA ARG A 97 12.20 2.67 -0.10
C ARG A 97 10.75 3.00 0.26
N LEU A 98 9.80 2.12 -0.06
CA LEU A 98 8.39 2.27 0.27
C LEU A 98 8.17 2.26 1.78
N LYS A 99 7.22 3.08 2.26
CA LYS A 99 6.93 3.21 3.69
C LYS A 99 5.94 2.12 4.12
N CYS A 100 6.43 0.92 4.40
CA CYS A 100 5.62 -0.26 4.69
C CYS A 100 5.41 -0.58 6.18
N LYS A 101 5.91 0.22 7.12
CA LYS A 101 5.90 -0.10 8.57
C LYS A 101 5.28 0.99 9.45
N GLY A 102 4.78 0.58 10.63
CA GLY A 102 4.54 1.45 11.79
C GLY A 102 3.32 2.38 11.76
N GLN A 103 2.38 2.18 10.82
CA GLN A 103 1.19 3.05 10.71
C GLN A 103 -0.13 2.33 10.88
N ILE A 104 -0.21 1.04 10.52
CA ILE A 104 -1.45 0.25 10.61
C ILE A 104 -1.22 -0.96 11.49
N SER A 105 -2.20 -1.23 12.37
CA SER A 105 -2.20 -2.39 13.24
C SER A 105 -3.58 -3.03 13.30
N MET A 106 -3.55 -4.35 13.30
CA MET A 106 -4.71 -5.21 13.44
C MET A 106 -5.41 -5.03 14.80
N ASN A 107 -4.65 -4.86 15.89
CA ASN A 107 -5.17 -4.97 17.26
C ASN A 107 -5.81 -3.69 17.81
N GLY A 108 -5.97 -2.63 17.01
CA GLY A 108 -6.51 -1.33 17.43
C GLY A 108 -5.81 -0.69 18.63
N SER A 109 -4.71 -1.28 19.10
CA SER A 109 -3.98 -0.83 20.27
C SER A 109 -3.20 0.43 19.92
N LEU A 110 -3.38 1.46 20.74
CA LEU A 110 -2.66 2.74 20.66
C LEU A 110 -1.14 2.59 20.81
N LYS A 111 -0.66 1.42 21.25
CA LYS A 111 0.76 1.08 21.18
C LYS A 111 1.08 0.71 19.74
N LYS A 112 1.51 1.71 18.96
CA LYS A 112 2.17 1.47 17.69
C LYS A 112 3.29 0.47 17.94
N GLU A 113 3.18 -0.73 17.40
CA GLU A 113 4.36 -1.56 17.17
C GLU A 113 5.15 -0.83 16.09
N GLU A 114 6.05 0.07 16.51
CA GLU A 114 6.73 1.06 15.65
C GLU A 114 7.49 0.44 14.47
N GLN A 115 7.64 -0.89 14.46
CA GLN A 115 8.33 -1.64 13.41
C GLN A 115 7.51 -2.74 12.73
N SER A 116 6.24 -2.95 13.11
CA SER A 116 5.41 -3.95 12.44
C SER A 116 5.11 -3.52 11.01
N PHE A 117 5.14 -4.48 10.09
CA PHE A 117 4.65 -4.31 8.74
C PHE A 117 3.16 -3.88 8.74
N ASN A 118 2.80 -2.98 7.83
CA ASN A 118 1.44 -2.45 7.64
C ASN A 118 0.56 -3.51 6.96
N LEU A 119 0.25 -4.59 7.69
CA LEU A 119 -0.61 -5.68 7.26
C LEU A 119 -1.96 -5.60 7.98
N PHE A 120 -3.05 -5.71 7.21
CA PHE A 120 -4.41 -5.77 7.73
C PHE A 120 -5.17 -6.95 7.11
N LEU A 121 -5.87 -7.73 7.92
CA LEU A 121 -6.65 -8.88 7.45
C LEU A 121 -8.15 -8.51 7.41
N ILE A 122 -8.81 -8.82 6.31
CA ILE A 122 -10.26 -8.65 6.15
C ILE A 122 -10.87 -10.05 5.95
N PRO A 123 -11.83 -10.46 6.80
CA PRO A 123 -12.45 -11.76 6.70
C PRO A 123 -13.33 -11.85 5.46
N LYS A 124 -13.55 -13.07 4.96
CA LYS A 124 -14.56 -13.30 3.94
C LYS A 124 -15.94 -12.89 4.46
N ARG A 125 -16.72 -12.19 3.62
CA ARG A 125 -18.12 -11.92 3.90
C ARG A 125 -18.88 -13.25 4.01
N LEU A 126 -19.52 -13.45 5.15
CA LEU A 126 -20.34 -14.61 5.43
C LEU A 126 -21.73 -14.43 4.79
N SER A 127 -22.39 -15.53 4.44
CA SER A 127 -23.80 -15.53 4.09
C SER A 127 -24.67 -15.26 5.32
N GLU A 128 -25.91 -14.80 5.11
CA GLU A 128 -26.85 -14.54 6.22
C GLU A 128 -27.06 -15.77 7.12
N GLN A 129 -27.02 -16.97 6.54
CA GLN A 129 -27.14 -18.23 7.31
C GLN A 129 -25.91 -18.48 8.18
N GLU A 130 -24.71 -18.22 7.66
CA GLU A 130 -23.45 -18.35 8.40
C GLU A 130 -23.34 -17.27 9.49
N GLU A 131 -23.83 -16.06 9.23
CA GLU A 131 -23.89 -14.98 10.22
C GLU A 131 -24.87 -15.28 11.36
N LYS A 132 -26.04 -15.85 11.05
CA LYS A 132 -27.00 -16.31 12.07
C LYS A 132 -26.39 -17.37 12.97
N ARG A 133 -25.77 -18.40 12.38
CA ARG A 133 -25.04 -19.44 13.14
C ARG A 133 -23.91 -18.87 13.99
N ARG A 134 -23.24 -17.82 13.51
CA ARG A 134 -22.16 -17.13 14.24
C ARG A 134 -22.70 -16.27 15.38
N SER A 135 -23.87 -15.67 15.23
CA SER A 135 -24.52 -14.81 16.23
C SER A 135 -25.20 -15.60 17.36
N GLU A 136 -25.54 -16.86 17.10
CA GLU A 136 -26.06 -17.81 18.10
C GLU A 136 -24.96 -18.42 19.00
N GLY A 137 -23.68 -18.20 18.67
CA GLY A 137 -22.52 -18.63 19.47
C GLY A 137 -21.85 -17.49 20.25
N GLU A 138 -20.75 -17.78 20.95
CA GLU A 138 -19.93 -16.74 21.60
C GLU A 138 -19.41 -15.71 20.57
N PRO A 139 -19.38 -14.41 20.93
CA PRO A 139 -18.90 -13.38 20.04
C PRO A 139 -17.43 -13.65 19.69
N PRO A 140 -17.09 -13.74 18.39
CA PRO A 140 -15.74 -14.09 17.94
C PRO A 140 -14.74 -13.04 18.43
N GLY A 141 -13.63 -13.51 18.99
CA GLY A 141 -12.48 -12.67 19.26
C GLY A 141 -11.85 -12.16 17.97
N PHE A 142 -10.89 -11.25 18.09
CA PHE A 142 -10.08 -10.80 16.96
C PHE A 142 -9.35 -11.97 16.26
N GLN A 143 -8.92 -12.95 17.05
CA GLN A 143 -8.26 -14.19 16.61
C GLN A 143 -9.20 -15.12 15.81
N ASP A 144 -10.51 -14.90 15.87
CA ASP A 144 -11.52 -15.65 15.11
C ASP A 144 -11.97 -14.92 13.83
N GLY A 145 -11.22 -13.90 13.43
CA GLY A 145 -11.47 -13.10 12.24
C GLY A 145 -12.43 -11.94 12.41
N GLY A 146 -12.87 -11.64 13.64
CA GLY A 146 -13.74 -10.50 13.96
C GLY A 146 -15.02 -10.41 13.12
N ARG A 147 -15.79 -9.35 13.30
CA ARG A 147 -16.90 -9.02 12.39
C ARG A 147 -16.38 -8.14 11.26
N LEU A 148 -16.81 -8.44 10.03
CA LEU A 148 -16.39 -7.71 8.83
C LEU A 148 -16.58 -6.20 8.98
N ASP A 149 -17.76 -5.76 9.41
CA ASP A 149 -18.06 -4.33 9.54
C ASP A 149 -17.13 -3.63 10.53
N HIS A 150 -16.87 -4.26 11.68
CA HIS A 150 -15.98 -3.69 12.69
C HIS A 150 -14.53 -3.57 12.20
N LEU A 151 -14.03 -4.63 11.54
CA LEU A 151 -12.68 -4.61 10.97
C LEU A 151 -12.56 -3.62 9.83
N ALA A 152 -13.57 -3.55 8.95
CA ALA A 152 -13.61 -2.59 7.85
C ALA A 152 -13.67 -1.14 8.35
N SER A 153 -14.50 -0.85 9.38
CA SER A 153 -14.54 0.47 10.00
C SER A 153 -13.22 0.83 10.68
N SER A 154 -12.60 -0.10 11.42
CA SER A 154 -11.29 0.12 12.04
C SER A 154 -10.21 0.39 10.99
N PHE A 155 -10.17 -0.40 9.92
CA PHE A 155 -9.26 -0.21 8.80
C PHE A 155 -9.43 1.17 8.15
N MET A 156 -10.68 1.55 7.86
CA MET A 156 -10.99 2.84 7.25
C MET A 156 -10.51 4.01 8.12
N LEU A 157 -10.73 3.95 9.43
CA LEU A 157 -10.26 4.97 10.37
C LEU A 157 -8.73 5.08 10.36
N GLN A 158 -8.02 3.94 10.34
CA GLN A 158 -6.56 3.93 10.29
C GLN A 158 -6.03 4.51 8.97
N VAL A 159 -6.60 4.12 7.83
CA VAL A 159 -6.20 4.65 6.51
C VAL A 159 -6.49 6.15 6.39
N LEU A 160 -7.63 6.63 6.89
CA LEU A 160 -7.97 8.05 6.86
C LEU A 160 -7.05 8.90 7.76
N GLY A 161 -6.56 8.31 8.85
CA GLY A 161 -5.61 8.90 9.80
C GLY A 161 -4.14 8.86 9.35
N MET A 162 -3.84 8.30 8.17
CA MET A 162 -2.46 8.22 7.68
C MET A 162 -1.82 9.59 7.46
N PRO A 163 -0.50 9.73 7.69
CA PRO A 163 0.21 10.97 7.40
C PRO A 163 0.08 11.39 5.93
N ARG A 164 0.00 12.70 5.70
CA ARG A 164 -0.07 13.30 4.36
C ARG A 164 1.13 14.23 4.15
N PRO A 165 2.35 13.67 4.01
CA PRO A 165 3.54 14.47 3.78
C PRO A 165 3.45 15.15 2.40
N HIS A 166 4.19 16.23 2.21
CA HIS A 166 4.27 16.90 0.92
C HIS A 166 4.77 15.94 -0.17
N LEU A 167 4.09 15.94 -1.33
CA LEU A 167 4.48 15.16 -2.51
C LEU A 167 5.59 15.85 -3.31
N THR A 168 5.65 17.18 -3.23
CA THR A 168 6.59 18.05 -3.93
C THR A 168 7.21 19.05 -2.96
N HIS A 169 8.25 19.78 -3.38
CA HIS A 169 8.87 20.84 -2.58
C HIS A 169 7.92 21.96 -2.18
N THR A 170 6.91 22.22 -3.00
CA THR A 170 5.86 23.20 -2.71
C THR A 170 4.61 22.49 -2.20
N THR A 171 3.89 23.15 -1.30
CA THR A 171 2.57 22.69 -0.87
C THR A 171 1.58 22.77 -2.03
N LEU A 172 0.91 21.66 -2.32
CA LEU A 172 -0.09 21.57 -3.37
C LEU A 172 -1.48 21.76 -2.77
N THR A 173 -2.30 22.58 -3.42
CA THR A 173 -3.76 22.55 -3.25
C THR A 173 -4.34 21.40 -4.07
N GLU A 174 -5.60 21.02 -3.84
CA GLU A 174 -6.28 19.97 -4.62
C GLU A 174 -6.26 20.26 -6.14
N LYS A 175 -6.45 21.53 -6.52
CA LYS A 175 -6.38 21.97 -7.92
C LYS A 175 -4.97 21.80 -8.49
N ASN A 176 -3.95 22.22 -7.74
CA ASN A 176 -2.57 22.09 -8.19
C ASN A 176 -2.12 20.62 -8.24
N TRP A 177 -2.59 19.79 -7.30
CA TRP A 177 -2.38 18.34 -7.30
C TRP A 177 -2.98 17.69 -8.56
N PHE A 178 -4.17 18.10 -8.99
CA PHE A 178 -4.77 17.61 -10.23
C PHE A 178 -3.90 17.94 -11.45
N HIS A 179 -3.46 19.19 -11.59
CA HIS A 179 -2.59 19.61 -12.70
C HIS A 179 -1.23 18.91 -12.66
N TYR A 180 -0.64 18.76 -11.47
CA TYR A 180 0.58 17.99 -11.25
C TYR A 180 0.42 16.52 -11.71
N SER A 181 -0.66 15.88 -11.28
CA SER A 181 -0.98 14.49 -11.62
C SER A 181 -1.17 14.31 -13.12
N ALA A 182 -1.90 15.22 -13.78
CA ALA A 182 -2.08 15.18 -15.23
C ALA A 182 -0.75 15.28 -15.98
N ARG A 183 0.14 16.19 -15.58
CA ARG A 183 1.48 16.31 -16.18
C ARG A 183 2.32 15.06 -15.96
N LEU A 184 2.28 14.51 -14.75
CA LEU A 184 3.05 13.31 -14.42
C LEU A 184 2.56 12.08 -15.20
N TRP A 185 1.25 11.97 -15.41
CA TRP A 185 0.68 10.91 -16.24
C TRP A 185 1.17 10.98 -17.69
N GLU A 186 1.28 12.18 -18.27
CA GLU A 186 1.87 12.35 -19.60
C GLU A 186 3.33 11.89 -19.64
N THR A 187 4.12 12.18 -18.59
CA THR A 187 5.50 11.69 -18.46
C THR A 187 5.56 10.16 -18.40
N VAL A 188 4.70 9.53 -17.60
CA VAL A 188 4.62 8.07 -17.48
C VAL A 188 4.28 7.43 -18.83
N LYS A 189 3.30 7.97 -19.56
CA LYS A 189 2.91 7.45 -20.88
C LYS A 189 4.03 7.54 -21.92
N LYS A 190 4.83 8.61 -21.87
CA LYS A 190 5.92 8.87 -22.83
C LYS A 190 7.25 8.23 -22.42
N SER A 191 7.36 7.69 -21.21
CA SER A 191 8.60 7.14 -20.69
C SER A 191 9.01 5.86 -21.42
N THR A 192 10.24 5.85 -21.93
CA THR A 192 10.85 4.71 -22.62
C THR A 192 11.25 3.59 -21.66
N LEU A 193 11.45 3.90 -20.38
CA LEU A 193 11.84 2.93 -19.35
C LEU A 193 10.83 1.79 -19.22
N PHE A 194 9.54 2.12 -19.33
CA PHE A 194 8.49 1.12 -19.32
C PHE A 194 8.62 0.19 -20.54
N LEU A 195 8.86 0.73 -21.74
CA LEU A 195 9.06 -0.06 -22.96
C LEU A 195 10.29 -0.98 -22.85
N GLU A 196 11.40 -0.46 -22.32
CA GLU A 196 12.61 -1.25 -22.07
C GLU A 196 12.34 -2.38 -21.08
N TYR A 197 11.66 -2.09 -19.97
CA TYR A 197 11.26 -3.11 -19.00
C TYR A 197 10.41 -4.20 -19.64
N SER A 198 9.43 -3.86 -20.49
CA SER A 198 8.64 -4.89 -21.20
C SER A 198 9.43 -5.74 -22.17
N ARG A 199 10.54 -5.23 -22.74
CA ARG A 199 11.39 -6.03 -23.63
C ARG A 199 12.25 -7.03 -22.87
N LEU A 200 12.53 -6.75 -21.59
CA LEU A 200 13.35 -7.58 -20.72
C LEU A 200 12.52 -8.58 -19.91
N LEU A 201 11.19 -8.45 -19.91
CA LEU A 201 10.29 -9.44 -19.34
C LEU A 201 10.20 -10.65 -20.28
N PRO A 202 10.56 -11.87 -19.82
CA PRO A 202 10.49 -13.10 -20.62
C PRO A 202 9.04 -13.55 -20.88
#